data_AF-A0A7T0KFV8-F1
#
_entry.id   AF-A0A7T0KFV8-F1
#
_cell.length_a   1.000
_cell.length_b   1.000
_cell.length_c   1.000
_cell.angle_alpha   90.00
_cell.angle_beta   90.00
_cell.angle_gamma   90.00
#
_symmetry.space_group_name_H-M   'P 1'
#
loop_
_entity.id
_entity.type
_entity.pdbx_description
1 polymer ?
#
loop_
_entity_poly.entity_id
_entity_poly.type
_entity_poly.pdbx_seq_one_letter_code
_entity_poly.pdbx_strand_id
1 'polypeptide(L)' 'MAEQHPRRPRSARRRAVRKSDAVDYDRSADRPEFHSAFDTDGNRLISLDRVSDEEPASHDAAFYEEQRPPHYGQ' A
#
# COMPACT_ATOMS: atom_id res chain seq x y z
N MET A 1 39.50 -23.51 -3.97
CA MET A 1 39.74 -22.42 -3.02
C MET A 1 39.09 -21.17 -3.61
N ALA A 2 37.84 -20.84 -3.24
CA ALA A 2 37.15 -19.66 -3.75
C ALA A 2 37.22 -18.56 -2.69
N GLU A 3 37.99 -17.52 -2.99
CA GLU A 3 38.28 -16.41 -2.08
C GLU A 3 37.09 -15.45 -2.05
N GLN A 4 36.44 -15.35 -0.88
CA GLN A 4 35.27 -14.49 -0.70
C GLN A 4 35.72 -13.06 -0.39
N HIS A 5 35.53 -12.14 -1.33
CA HIS A 5 35.76 -10.72 -1.08
C HIS A 5 34.64 -10.10 -0.21
N PRO A 6 34.96 -9.34 0.85
CA PRO A 6 33.94 -8.71 1.68
C PRO A 6 33.23 -7.56 0.94
N ARG A 7 31.89 -7.63 0.88
CA ARG A 7 31.05 -6.55 0.35
C ARG A 7 31.16 -5.33 1.26
N ARG A 8 31.61 -4.19 0.73
CA ARG A 8 31.65 -2.91 1.46
C ARG A 8 30.25 -2.54 2.00
N PRO A 9 30.13 -2.04 3.24
CA PRO A 9 28.84 -1.64 3.78
C PRO A 9 28.25 -0.51 2.93
N ARG A 10 26.99 -0.66 2.52
CA ARG A 10 26.26 0.38 1.80
C ARG A 10 26.13 1.57 2.74
N SER A 11 26.80 2.68 2.41
CA SER A 11 26.62 3.95 3.13
C SER A 11 25.12 4.26 3.16
N ALA A 12 24.56 4.34 4.36
CA ALA A 12 23.17 4.73 4.56
C ALA A 12 23.03 6.17 4.06
N ARG A 13 22.54 6.35 2.82
CA ARG A 13 22.13 7.66 2.32
C ARG A 13 20.98 8.13 3.20
N ARG A 14 21.28 8.97 4.19
CA ARG A 14 20.25 9.65 4.98
C ARG A 14 19.43 10.49 4.01
N ARG A 15 18.14 10.23 3.93
CA ARG A 15 17.22 11.11 3.18
C ARG A 15 17.30 12.49 3.81
N ALA A 16 17.60 13.51 3.01
CA ALA A 16 17.55 14.87 3.48
C ALA A 16 16.08 15.23 3.77
N VAL A 17 15.80 15.60 5.02
CA VAL A 17 14.47 16.08 5.41
C VAL A 17 14.44 17.59 5.19
N ARG A 18 13.57 18.06 4.29
CA ARG A 18 13.26 19.49 4.17
C ARG A 18 12.13 19.83 5.14
N LYS A 19 12.41 20.69 6.11
CA LYS A 19 11.38 21.23 7.01
C LYS A 19 10.53 22.24 6.24
N SER A 20 9.25 22.34 6.57
CA SER A 20 8.35 23.34 6.00
C SER A 20 8.65 24.73 6.57
N ASP A 21 8.52 25.76 5.73
CA ASP A 21 8.61 27.18 6.15
C ASP A 21 7.30 27.69 6.77
N ALA A 22 6.29 26.82 6.92
CA ALA A 22 5.01 27.18 7.51
C ALA A 22 5.18 27.61 8.98
N VAL A 23 4.38 28.59 9.38
CA VAL A 23 4.30 29.06 10.77
C VAL A 23 3.92 27.88 11.68
N ASP A 24 4.53 27.84 12.87
CA ASP A 24 4.10 26.94 13.92
C ASP A 24 2.87 27.53 14.62
N TYR A 25 1.73 26.86 14.50
CA TYR A 25 0.44 27.32 15.01
C TYR A 25 -0.30 26.16 15.68
N ASP A 26 -1.30 26.48 16.51
CA ASP A 26 -2.10 25.46 17.18
C ASP A 26 -2.94 24.67 16.17
N ARG A 27 -2.64 23.37 16.05
CA ARG A 27 -3.36 22.42 15.19
C ARG A 27 -4.36 21.58 15.98
N SER A 28 -4.68 21.98 17.20
CA SER A 28 -5.76 21.36 17.95
C SER A 28 -7.07 21.49 17.17
N ALA A 29 -7.80 20.38 17.11
CA ALA A 29 -9.09 20.29 16.48
C ALA A 29 -9.93 19.34 17.33
N ASP A 30 -11.23 19.63 17.42
CA ASP A 30 -12.16 18.73 18.08
C ASP A 30 -12.11 17.36 17.41
N ARG A 31 -11.99 16.31 18.23
CA ARG A 31 -12.01 14.92 17.77
C ARG A 31 -13.38 14.34 18.11
N PRO A 32 -14.32 14.26 17.16
CA PRO A 32 -15.53 13.51 17.40
C PRO A 32 -15.19 12.04 17.61
N GLU A 33 -16.07 11.33 18.33
CA GLU A 33 -15.96 9.88 18.45
C GLU A 33 -16.00 9.25 17.04
N PHE A 34 -15.09 8.33 16.76
CA PHE A 34 -15.07 7.64 15.49
C PHE A 34 -16.20 6.61 15.47
N HIS A 35 -17.31 6.93 14.82
CA HIS A 35 -18.35 5.97 14.55
C HIS A 35 -17.99 5.17 13.29
N SER A 36 -17.51 3.95 13.48
CA SER A 36 -17.38 2.99 12.40
C SER A 36 -18.75 2.71 11.79
N ALA A 37 -18.85 2.74 10.45
CA ALA A 37 -20.07 2.38 9.74
C ALA A 37 -20.50 0.91 9.95
N PHE A 38 -19.68 0.12 10.67
CA PHE A 38 -19.87 -1.30 10.93
C PHE A 38 -20.21 -1.63 12.40
N ASP A 39 -20.24 -0.64 13.30
CA ASP A 39 -20.26 -0.92 14.74
C ASP A 39 -21.64 -1.08 15.39
N THR A 40 -22.75 -0.71 14.72
CA THR A 40 -24.05 -0.64 15.43
C THR A 40 -25.30 -1.07 14.69
N ASP A 41 -25.26 -1.43 13.42
CA ASP A 41 -26.41 -2.01 12.73
C ASP A 41 -25.97 -3.21 11.90
N GLY A 42 -26.60 -4.35 12.18
CA GLY A 42 -26.27 -5.66 11.60
C GLY A 42 -26.12 -5.65 10.08
N ASN A 43 -25.23 -6.52 9.61
CA ASN A 43 -25.01 -6.92 8.22
C ASN A 43 -25.89 -6.18 7.20
N ARG A 44 -25.47 -4.98 6.80
CA ARG A 44 -26.05 -4.34 5.61
C ARG A 44 -25.62 -5.18 4.41
N LEU A 45 -26.47 -6.13 4.00
CA LEU A 45 -26.27 -6.89 2.78
C LEU A 45 -26.35 -5.90 1.59
N ILE A 46 -25.21 -5.70 0.93
CA ILE A 46 -25.18 -5.04 -0.36
C ILE A 46 -25.53 -6.10 -1.40
N SER A 47 -26.78 -6.10 -1.85
CA SER A 47 -27.17 -6.86 -3.05
C SER A 47 -26.55 -6.16 -4.26
N LEU A 48 -25.41 -6.68 -4.72
CA LEU A 48 -24.90 -6.36 -6.05
C LEU A 48 -25.91 -6.97 -7.03
N ASP A 49 -26.80 -6.15 -7.57
CA ASP A 49 -27.59 -6.54 -8.73
C ASP A 49 -26.59 -7.01 -9.78
N ARG A 50 -26.83 -8.20 -10.32
CA ARG A 50 -25.97 -8.92 -11.25
C ARG A 50 -25.91 -8.18 -12.59
N VAL A 51 -25.25 -7.04 -12.58
CA VAL A 51 -24.81 -6.25 -13.72
C VAL A 51 -23.31 -6.20 -13.51
N SER A 52 -22.58 -7.27 -13.76
CA SER A 52 -22.38 -7.85 -15.08
C SER A 52 -21.94 -9.31 -14.89
N ASP A 53 -22.37 -10.23 -15.76
CA ASP A 53 -21.66 -11.50 -15.99
C ASP A 53 -20.27 -11.28 -16.66
N GLU A 54 -19.58 -10.22 -16.26
CA GLU A 54 -18.14 -10.14 -16.36
C GLU A 54 -17.65 -10.68 -15.03
N GLU A 55 -17.54 -12.02 -14.94
CA GLU A 55 -16.55 -12.57 -14.02
C GLU A 55 -15.28 -11.74 -14.21
N PRO A 56 -14.63 -11.25 -13.15
CA PRO A 56 -13.27 -10.76 -13.33
C PRO A 56 -12.55 -11.93 -13.96
N ALA A 57 -12.17 -11.83 -15.24
CA ALA A 57 -11.54 -12.93 -15.96
C ALA A 57 -10.53 -13.51 -15.00
N SER A 58 -10.76 -14.76 -14.56
CA SER A 58 -9.96 -15.36 -13.49
C SER A 58 -8.59 -15.55 -14.10
N HIS A 59 -7.75 -14.52 -13.97
CA HIS A 59 -6.44 -14.51 -14.55
C HIS A 59 -5.67 -15.59 -13.81
N ASP A 60 -5.30 -16.64 -14.54
CA ASP A 60 -4.48 -17.72 -13.97
C ASP A 60 -3.12 -17.16 -13.55
N ALA A 61 -2.44 -17.88 -12.66
CA ALA A 61 -1.10 -17.49 -12.18
C ALA A 61 -0.12 -17.17 -13.33
N ALA A 62 -0.27 -17.87 -14.47
CA ALA A 62 0.52 -17.65 -15.68
C ALA A 62 0.37 -16.22 -16.24
N PHE A 63 -0.84 -15.66 -16.25
CA PHE A 63 -1.06 -14.28 -16.71
C PHE A 63 -0.25 -13.27 -15.88
N TYR A 64 -0.21 -13.47 -14.57
CA TYR A 64 0.54 -12.57 -13.69
C TYR A 64 2.04 -12.73 -13.86
N GLU A 65 2.54 -13.93 -14.17
CA GLU A 65 3.96 -14.16 -14.46
C GLU A 65 4.40 -13.46 -15.75
N GLU A 66 3.58 -13.50 -16.79
CA GLU A 66 3.85 -12.85 -18.09
C GLU A 66 3.81 -11.32 -18.02
N GLN A 67 2.94 -10.76 -17.17
CA GLN A 67 2.82 -9.32 -16.97
C GLN A 67 3.82 -8.74 -15.95
N ARG A 68 4.82 -9.53 -15.52
CA ARG A 68 5.81 -9.07 -14.56
C ARG A 68 6.67 -7.94 -15.14
N PRO A 69 6.75 -6.78 -14.46
CA PRO A 69 7.66 -5.71 -14.87
C PRO A 69 9.12 -6.18 -14.88
N PRO A 70 9.99 -5.57 -15.71
CA PRO A 70 11.39 -5.96 -15.87
C PRO A 70 12.25 -5.85 -14.59
N HIS A 71 11.69 -5.28 -13.52
CA HIS A 71 12.35 -5.15 -12.21
C HIS A 71 11.83 -6.13 -11.16
N TYR A 72 10.91 -7.04 -11.50
CA TYR A 72 10.40 -8.01 -10.54
C TYR A 72 11.45 -9.09 -10.24
N GLY A 73 12.06 -9.03 -9.06
CA GLY A 73 12.96 -10.06 -8.54
C GLY A 73 14.45 -9.72 -8.55
N GLN A 74 14.82 -8.43 -8.61
CA GLN A 74 16.20 -7.97 -8.45
C GLN A 74 16.55 -7.61 -7.00
#